data_AF-A0A7C1IU34-F1
#
_entry.id   AF-A0A7C1IU34-F1
#
_cell.length_a   1.000
_cell.length_b   1.000
_cell.length_c   1.000
_cell.angle_alpha   90.00
_cell.angle_beta   90.00
_cell.angle_gamma   90.00
#
_symmetry.space_group_name_H-M   'P 1'
#
loop_
_entity.id
_entity.type
_entity.pdbx_description
1 polymer ?
#
loop_
_entity_poly.entity_id
_entity_poly.type
_entity_poly.pdbx_seq_one_letter_code
_entity_poly.pdbx_strand_id
1 'polypeptide(L)' 'MQEYLTVYISGYLEFPETVSRQEEMTWAGKALTQQLNEYAALGWEIVNILWISDREMMVTFKRENAQEQ' A
#
# COMPACT_ATOMS: atom_id res chain seq x y z
N MET A 1 -7.20 -12.07 19.70
CA MET A 1 -7.11 -10.60 19.88
C MET A 1 -6.87 -9.97 18.51
N GLN A 2 -7.49 -8.84 18.17
CA GLN A 2 -7.28 -8.19 16.86
C GLN A 2 -6.16 -7.13 16.94
N GLU A 3 -5.25 -7.17 15.98
CA GLU A 3 -4.21 -6.16 15.77
C GLU A 3 -4.61 -5.20 14.65
N TYR A 4 -4.27 -3.92 14.80
CA TYR A 4 -4.49 -2.89 13.80
C TYR A 4 -3.20 -2.15 13.49
N LEU A 5 -3.00 -1.80 12.23
CA LEU A 5 -1.83 -1.07 11.75
C LEU A 5 -2.26 -0.05 10.70
N THR A 6 -1.88 1.21 10.88
CA THR A 6 -2.09 2.26 9.88
C THR A 6 -0.73 2.71 9.35
N VAL A 7 -0.56 2.65 8.03
CA VAL A 7 0.71 2.98 7.36
C VAL A 7 0.49 3.91 6.19
N TYR A 8 1.50 4.73 5.94
CA TYR A 8 1.63 5.50 4.71
C TYR A 8 2.33 4.63 3.66
N ILE A 9 1.79 4.58 2.44
CA ILE A 9 2.43 3.96 1.28
C ILE A 9 2.49 4.94 0.12
N SER A 10 3.60 4.90 -0.62
CA SER A 10 3.87 5.79 -1.75
C SER A 10 4.26 5.01 -2.99
N GLY A 11 3.64 5.37 -4.11
CA GLY A 11 4.00 4.91 -5.44
C GLY A 11 5.02 5.83 -6.12
N TYR A 12 5.64 6.77 -5.40
CA TYR A 12 6.65 7.65 -5.97
C TYR A 12 7.87 6.85 -6.42
N LEU A 13 8.26 7.09 -7.66
CA LEU A 13 9.44 6.52 -8.29
C LEU A 13 10.11 7.65 -9.06
N GLU A 14 11.44 7.67 -9.04
CA GLU A 14 12.20 8.61 -9.87
C GLU A 14 12.20 8.12 -11.32
N PHE A 15 11.65 8.93 -12.22
CA PHE A 15 11.64 8.67 -13.65
C PHE A 15 12.49 9.70 -14.39
N PRO A 16 13.16 9.31 -15.50
CA PRO A 16 13.69 10.27 -16.46
C PRO A 16 12.58 11.17 -17.03
N GLU A 17 12.90 12.42 -17.36
CA GLU A 17 11.92 13.41 -17.89
C GLU A 17 11.24 13.00 -19.21
N THR A 18 11.76 11.97 -19.89
CA THR A 18 11.19 11.43 -21.14
C THR A 18 10.00 10.50 -20.91
N VAL A 19 9.75 10.08 -19.66
CA VAL A 19 8.66 9.15 -19.34
C VAL A 19 7.34 9.90 -19.31
N SER A 20 6.32 9.34 -19.97
CA SER A 20 5.01 9.98 -19.99
C SER A 20 4.33 9.87 -18.62
N ARG A 21 3.51 10.87 -18.26
CA ARG A 21 2.69 10.83 -17.03
C ARG A 21 1.87 9.53 -16.91
N GLN A 22 1.35 9.01 -18.02
CA GLN A 22 0.57 7.77 -18.03
C GLN A 22 1.42 6.57 -17.59
N GLU A 23 2.65 6.50 -18.08
CA GLU A 23 3.59 5.45 -17.70
C GLU A 23 4.02 5.60 -16.23
N GLU A 24 4.28 6.82 -15.77
CA GLU A 24 4.56 7.08 -14.35
C GLU A 24 3.41 6.60 -13.45
N MET A 25 2.16 6.88 -13.82
CA MET A 25 0.98 6.43 -13.05
C MET A 25 0.83 4.91 -13.07
N THR A 26 1.15 4.28 -14.19
CA THR A 26 1.12 2.81 -14.31
C THR A 26 2.12 2.16 -13.36
N TRP A 27 3.34 2.71 -13.29
CA TRP A 27 4.36 2.22 -12.39
C TRP A 27 4.07 2.56 -10.93
N ALA A 28 3.53 3.74 -10.63
CA ALA A 28 3.07 4.09 -9.30
C ALA A 28 2.01 3.10 -8.79
N GLY A 29 1.04 2.72 -9.63
CA GLY A 29 0.05 1.70 -9.30
C GLY A 29 0.68 0.33 -8.97
N LYS A 30 1.68 -0.09 -9.75
CA LYS A 30 2.43 -1.33 -9.48
C LYS A 30 3.19 -1.27 -8.15
N ALA A 31 3.87 -0.16 -7.87
CA ALA A 31 4.60 0.04 -6.62
C ALA A 31 3.69 0.03 -5.39
N LEU A 32 2.53 0.69 -5.48
CA LEU A 32 1.50 0.66 -4.44
C LEU A 32 0.97 -0.76 -4.23
N THR A 33 0.66 -1.47 -5.31
CA THR A 33 0.16 -2.85 -5.27
C THR A 33 1.17 -3.80 -4.63
N GLN A 34 2.45 -3.65 -4.95
CA GLN A 34 3.51 -4.44 -4.35
C GLN A 34 3.56 -4.27 -2.82
N GLN A 35 3.55 -3.03 -2.34
CA GLN A 35 3.55 -2.74 -0.91
C GLN A 35 2.32 -3.33 -0.21
N LEU A 36 1.13 -3.20 -0.81
CA LEU A 36 -0.08 -3.84 -0.28
C LEU A 36 0.03 -5.37 -0.19
N ASN A 37 0.64 -5.99 -1.20
CA ASN A 37 0.85 -7.44 -1.24
C ASN A 37 1.84 -7.91 -0.17
N GLU A 38 2.83 -7.10 0.21
CA GLU A 38 3.75 -7.42 1.31
C GLU A 38 3.00 -7.54 2.64
N TYR A 39 2.04 -6.63 2.91
CA TYR A 39 1.16 -6.75 4.07
C TYR A 39 0.23 -7.96 3.97
N ALA A 40 -0.39 -8.18 2.80
CA ALA A 40 -1.26 -9.33 2.59
C ALA A 40 -0.54 -10.67 2.81
N ALA A 41 0.72 -10.78 2.35
CA ALA A 41 1.56 -11.98 2.56
C ALA A 41 1.86 -12.24 4.04
N LEU A 42 1.82 -11.21 4.89
CA LEU A 42 1.98 -11.28 6.35
C LEU A 42 0.65 -11.49 7.10
N GLY A 43 -0.44 -11.73 6.35
CA GLY A 43 -1.78 -11.99 6.89
C GLY A 43 -2.55 -10.74 7.29
N TRP A 44 -2.12 -9.56 6.86
CA TRP A 44 -2.86 -8.32 7.11
C TRP A 44 -3.98 -8.11 6.07
N GLU A 45 -5.15 -7.74 6.55
CA GLU A 45 -6.33 -7.43 5.74
C GLU A 45 -6.59 -5.93 5.74
N ILE A 46 -6.82 -5.35 4.56
CA ILE A 46 -7.17 -3.92 4.44
C ILE A 46 -8.57 -3.68 5.02
N VAL A 47 -8.71 -2.67 5.88
CA VAL A 47 -10.00 -2.22 6.42
C VAL A 47 -10.36 -0.79 6.04
N ASN A 48 -9.37 0.03 5.70
CA ASN A 48 -9.60 1.39 5.23
C ASN A 48 -8.47 1.85 4.29
N ILE A 49 -8.82 2.63 3.27
CA ILE A 49 -7.88 3.29 2.37
C ILE A 49 -8.26 4.76 2.29
N LEU A 50 -7.30 5.64 2.51
CA LEU A 50 -7.41 7.07 2.33
C LEU A 50 -6.34 7.55 1.35
N TRP A 51 -6.74 8.02 0.18
CA TRP A 51 -5.82 8.65 -0.77
C TRP A 51 -5.40 10.03 -0.28
N ILE A 52 -4.08 10.28 -0.25
CA ILE A 52 -3.49 11.58 0.08
C ILE A 52 -3.21 12.37 -1.20
N SER A 53 -2.74 11.69 -2.24
CA SER A 53 -2.47 12.24 -3.58
C SER A 53 -2.83 11.21 -4.64
N ASP A 54 -2.52 11.47 -5.92
CA ASP A 54 -2.73 10.50 -6.99
C ASP A 54 -1.80 9.27 -6.90
N ARG A 55 -0.73 9.34 -6.09
CA ARG A 55 0.28 8.28 -5.96
C ARG A 55 0.52 7.84 -4.52
N GLU A 56 -0.20 8.36 -3.54
CA GLU A 56 0.08 8.12 -2.13
C GLU A 56 -1.21 7.89 -1.35
N MET A 57 -1.16 6.98 -0.39
CA MET A 57 -2.31 6.66 0.45
C MET A 57 -1.90 6.26 1.86
N MET A 58 -2.81 6.50 2.80
CA MET A 58 -2.81 5.87 4.11
C MET A 58 -3.69 4.63 4.05
N VAL A 59 -3.17 3.50 4.52
CA VAL A 59 -3.90 2.24 4.57
C VAL A 59 -3.94 1.74 6.00
N THR A 60 -5.15 1.43 6.47
CA THR A 60 -5.34 0.74 7.74
C THR A 60 -5.58 -0.73 7.46
N PHE A 61 -4.82 -1.56 8.14
CA PHE A 61 -4.90 -3.01 8.12
C PHE A 61 -5.39 -3.53 9.48
N LYS A 62 -5.97 -4.73 9.46
CA LYS A 62 -6.23 -5.56 10.63
C LYS A 62 -5.60 -6.94 10.44
N ARG A 63 -5.32 -7.64 11.53
CA ARG A 63 -4.93 -9.06 11.52
C ARG A 63 -5.42 -9.73 12.79
N GLU A 64 -5.83 -10.99 12.69
CA GLU A 64 -6.10 -11.82 13.87
C GLU A 64 -4.76 -12.22 14.52
N ASN A 65 -4.57 -11.88 15.79
CA ASN A 65 -3.41 -12.33 16.54
C ASN A 65 -3.63 -13.79 16.97
N ALA A 66 -2.74 -14.68 16.52
CA ALA A 66 -2.77 -16.12 16.78
C ALA A 66 -2.31 -16.48 18.21
N GLN A 67 -2.73 -15.71 19.22
CA GLN A 67 -2.59 -16.05 20.63
C GLN A 67 -3.90 -16.60 21.19
N GLU A 68 -4.29 -17.78 20.71
CA GLU A 68 -5.13 -18.73 21.45
C GLU A 68 -4.60 -20.15 21.14
N GLN A 69 -3.52 -20.53 21.82
CA GLN A 69 -3.13 -21.92 22.06
C GLN A 69 -3.01 -22.12 23.56
#